data_AF-A0A428C6V4-F1
#
_entry.id   AF-A0A428C6V4-F1
#
_cell.length_a   1.000
_cell.length_b   1.000
_cell.length_c   1.000
_cell.angle_alpha   90.00
_cell.angle_beta   90.00
_cell.angle_gamma   90.00
#
_symmetry.space_group_name_H-M   'P 1'
#
loop_
_entity.id
_entity.type
_entity.pdbx_description
1 polymer ?
#
loop_
_entity_poly.entity_id
_entity_poly.type
_entity_poly.pdbx_seq_one_letter_code
_entity_poly.pdbx_strand_id
1 'polypeptide(L)'
;MLAIFIDSIGDKSGTYELLRNHSSLPFSLIQSRIKDHDTVIEVDMLDLDELKKVRELIGQLTAIGTIVTIKDSTGIISLEIVNNLISTFEEIAIEREELDALMFEEEE
;
A
#
# COMPACT_ATOMS: atom_id res chain seq x y z
N MET A 1 1.94 4.29 10.23
CA MET A 1 2.53 4.62 8.92
C MET A 1 3.22 3.39 8.38
N LEU A 2 2.95 3.10 7.12
CA LEU A 2 3.38 1.90 6.43
C LEU A 2 4.51 2.26 5.46
N ALA A 3 5.65 1.62 5.63
CA ALA A 3 6.88 1.88 4.90
C ALA A 3 7.21 0.70 3.95
N ILE A 4 7.44 1.00 2.67
CA ILE A 4 7.80 0.00 1.66
C ILE A 4 9.30 0.09 1.35
N PHE A 5 9.94 -1.07 1.37
CA PHE A 5 11.34 -1.27 1.07
C PHE A 5 11.47 -2.19 -0.15
N ILE A 6 12.44 -1.91 -1.00
CA ILE A 6 12.79 -2.77 -2.14
C ILE A 6 14.02 -3.56 -1.72
N ASP A 7 13.88 -4.88 -1.62
CA ASP A 7 14.94 -5.78 -1.20
C ASP A 7 15.77 -6.22 -2.42
N SER A 8 15.07 -6.59 -3.50
CA SER A 8 15.70 -6.98 -4.75
C SER A 8 14.88 -6.51 -5.94
N ILE A 9 15.56 -5.89 -6.92
CA ILE A 9 14.95 -5.47 -8.18
C ILE A 9 15.09 -6.60 -9.19
N GLY A 10 13.96 -7.13 -9.65
CA GLY A 10 13.89 -8.02 -10.81
C GLY A 10 13.99 -7.21 -12.10
N ASP A 11 12.86 -6.67 -12.56
CA ASP A 11 12.82 -5.78 -13.72
C ASP A 11 13.08 -4.31 -13.35
N LYS A 12 14.30 -3.81 -13.65
CA LYS A 12 14.66 -2.43 -13.33
C LYS A 12 13.68 -1.40 -13.87
N SER A 13 13.33 -1.47 -15.15
CA SER A 13 12.54 -0.41 -15.79
C SER A 13 11.13 -0.34 -15.21
N GLY A 14 10.47 -1.50 -15.09
CA GLY A 14 9.14 -1.61 -14.51
C GLY A 14 9.10 -1.17 -13.05
N THR A 15 10.06 -1.61 -12.23
CA THR A 15 10.13 -1.21 -10.82
C THR A 15 10.24 0.30 -10.67
N TYR A 16 11.15 0.95 -11.41
CA TYR A 16 11.32 2.39 -11.28
C TYR A 16 10.12 3.18 -11.82
N GLU A 17 9.46 2.72 -12.88
CA GLU A 17 8.26 3.36 -13.41
C GLU A 17 7.11 3.30 -12.40
N LEU A 18 6.87 2.14 -11.79
CA LEU A 18 5.86 1.97 -10.75
C LEU A 18 6.14 2.84 -9.53
N LEU A 19 7.37 2.83 -9.05
CA LEU A 19 7.78 3.66 -7.92
C LEU A 19 7.64 5.16 -8.23
N ARG A 20 7.90 5.59 -9.47
CA ARG A 20 7.73 6.98 -9.90
C ARG A 20 6.26 7.39 -10.01
N ASN A 21 5.37 6.47 -10.36
CA ASN A 21 3.93 6.76 -10.41
C ASN A 21 3.31 6.83 -9.01
N HIS A 22 3.80 6.02 -8.07
CA HIS A 22 3.29 5.97 -6.70
C HIS A 22 3.99 6.90 -5.71
N SER A 23 5.22 7.33 -6.01
CA SER A 23 5.94 8.31 -5.20
C SER A 23 6.11 9.62 -5.96
N SER A 24 5.86 10.75 -5.30
CA SER A 24 6.22 12.07 -5.86
C SER A 24 7.74 12.37 -5.78
N LEU A 25 8.56 11.34 -5.56
CA LEU A 25 10.00 11.49 -5.38
C LEU A 25 10.72 11.51 -6.73
N PRO A 26 11.82 12.28 -6.86
CA PRO A 26 12.62 12.23 -8.07
C PRO A 26 13.33 10.88 -8.19
N PHE A 27 13.55 10.45 -9.44
CA PHE A 27 14.18 9.15 -9.76
C PHE A 27 15.51 8.92 -9.03
N SER A 28 16.36 9.95 -8.93
CA SER A 28 17.62 9.86 -8.17
C SER A 28 17.41 9.55 -6.69
N LEU A 29 16.34 10.08 -6.07
CA LEU A 29 16.01 9.77 -4.68
C LEU A 29 15.55 8.31 -4.55
N ILE A 30 14.67 7.86 -5.44
CA ILE A 30 14.19 6.47 -5.48
C ILE A 30 15.38 5.52 -5.61
N GLN A 31 16.31 5.79 -6.55
CA GLN A 31 17.52 5.00 -6.71
C GLN A 31 18.39 4.98 -5.46
N SER A 32 18.60 6.14 -4.82
CA SER A 32 19.40 6.21 -3.59
C SER A 32 18.72 5.42 -2.48
N ARG A 33 17.41 5.59 -2.29
CA ARG A 33 16.69 4.87 -1.23
C ARG A 33 16.72 3.36 -1.41
N ILE A 34 16.55 2.86 -2.63
CA ILE A 34 16.70 1.42 -2.88
C ILE A 34 18.13 0.96 -2.57
N LYS A 35 19.14 1.75 -2.95
CA LYS A 35 20.55 1.42 -2.71
C LYS A 35 20.92 1.45 -1.22
N ASP A 36 20.38 2.39 -0.47
CA ASP A 36 20.57 2.52 0.98
C ASP A 36 19.65 1.59 1.79
N HIS A 37 18.82 0.77 1.13
CA HIS A 37 17.74 -0.02 1.76
C HIS A 37 16.84 0.82 2.67
N ASP A 38 16.57 2.04 2.22
CA ASP A 38 15.74 3.04 2.87
C ASP A 38 14.30 3.00 2.33
N THR A 39 13.39 3.72 2.99
CA THR A 39 11.96 3.66 2.70
C THR A 39 11.62 4.36 1.40
N VAL A 40 11.17 3.62 0.40
CA VAL A 40 10.87 4.19 -0.92
C VAL A 40 9.52 4.88 -0.94
N ILE A 41 8.51 4.26 -0.31
CA ILE A 41 7.14 4.77 -0.23
C ILE A 41 6.70 4.68 1.23
N GLU A 42 6.13 5.78 1.73
CA GLU A 42 5.48 5.87 3.03
C GLU A 42 4.01 6.19 2.78
N VAL A 43 3.12 5.41 3.37
CA VAL A 43 1.66 5.64 3.32
C VAL A 43 1.06 5.61 4.71
N ASP A 44 -0.11 6.22 4.87
CA ASP A 44 -0.91 6.06 6.06
C ASP A 44 -1.62 4.69 6.06
N MET A 45 -1.57 4.03 7.21
CA MET A 45 -2.24 2.76 7.46
C MET A 45 -3.72 2.95 7.82
N LEU A 46 -4.12 4.20 8.05
CA LEU A 46 -5.51 4.59 8.34
C LEU A 46 -6.26 5.01 7.06
N ASP A 47 -5.57 5.17 5.94
CA ASP A 47 -6.16 5.53 4.65
C ASP A 47 -6.39 4.28 3.77
N LEU A 48 -7.66 3.91 3.58
CA LEU A 48 -8.06 2.77 2.75
C LEU A 48 -7.54 2.89 1.31
N ASP A 49 -7.65 4.07 0.70
CA ASP A 49 -7.17 4.34 -0.66
C ASP A 49 -5.67 4.11 -0.79
N GLU A 50 -4.89 4.52 0.22
CA GLU A 50 -3.45 4.29 0.21
C GLU A 50 -3.10 2.82 0.42
N LEU A 51 -3.78 2.12 1.33
CA LEU A 51 -3.62 0.68 1.52
C LEU A 51 -3.92 -0.10 0.22
N LYS A 52 -4.98 0.28 -0.51
CA LYS A 52 -5.32 -0.31 -1.82
C LYS A 52 -4.21 -0.08 -2.85
N LYS A 53 -3.66 1.14 -2.92
CA LYS A 53 -2.51 1.46 -3.79
C LYS A 53 -1.28 0.63 -3.44
N VAL A 54 -0.99 0.43 -2.15
CA VAL A 54 0.14 -0.41 -1.71
C VAL A 54 -0.06 -1.86 -2.13
N ARG A 55 -1.26 -2.42 -1.94
CA ARG A 55 -1.57 -3.80 -2.39
C ARG A 55 -1.32 -3.94 -3.89
N GLU A 56 -1.82 -2.99 -4.68
CA GLU A 56 -1.69 -3.01 -6.14
C GLU A 56 -0.22 -2.88 -6.56
N LEU A 57 0.52 -1.92 -5.97
CA LEU A 57 1.94 -1.73 -6.22
C LEU A 57 2.74 -3.00 -5.91
N ILE A 58 2.52 -3.63 -4.76
CA ILE A 58 3.21 -4.86 -4.37
C ILE A 58 2.89 -5.99 -5.34
N GLY A 59 1.63 -6.12 -5.77
CA GLY A 59 1.23 -7.10 -6.78
C GLY A 59 1.95 -6.90 -8.11
N GLN A 60 2.00 -5.65 -8.60
CA GLN A 60 2.70 -5.29 -9.84
C GLN A 60 4.21 -5.51 -9.73
N LEU A 61 4.82 -5.11 -8.60
CA LEU A 61 6.24 -5.32 -8.33
C LEU A 61 6.60 -6.81 -8.24
N THR A 62 5.77 -7.61 -7.56
CA THR A 62 5.97 -9.06 -7.45
C THR A 62 5.80 -9.73 -8.82
N ALA A 63 4.86 -9.27 -9.64
CA ALA A 63 4.63 -9.81 -10.99
C ALA A 63 5.83 -9.62 -11.92
N ILE A 64 6.58 -8.52 -11.77
CA ILE A 64 7.82 -8.25 -12.53
C ILE A 64 9.07 -8.85 -11.84
N GLY A 65 8.89 -9.67 -10.80
CA GLY A 65 9.98 -10.35 -10.08
C GLY A 65 10.75 -9.46 -9.09
N THR A 66 10.18 -8.34 -8.67
CA THR A 66 10.74 -7.48 -7.62
C THR A 66 10.32 -7.99 -6.25
N ILE A 67 11.29 -8.08 -5.35
CA ILE A 67 11.06 -8.45 -3.95
C ILE A 67 10.91 -7.17 -3.14
N VAL A 68 9.75 -7.03 -2.50
CA VAL A 68 9.41 -5.91 -1.63
C VAL A 68 9.22 -6.39 -0.21
N THR A 69 9.72 -5.60 0.73
CA THR A 69 9.55 -5.80 2.15
C THR A 69 8.71 -4.65 2.69
N ILE A 70 7.65 -5.00 3.41
CA ILE A 70 6.75 -4.03 4.03
C ILE A 70 7.14 -3.93 5.50
N LYS A 71 7.29 -2.71 6.03
CA LYS A 71 7.47 -2.50 7.47
C LYS A 71 6.44 -1.51 7.98
N ASP A 72 5.93 -1.80 9.17
CA ASP A 72 5.17 -0.86 9.97
C ASP A 72 6.04 -0.40 11.16
N SER A 73 5.51 0.52 11.96
CA SER A 73 6.03 0.92 13.28
C SER A 73 6.42 -0.25 14.18
N THR A 74 5.77 -1.41 14.00
CA THR A 74 6.01 -2.63 14.78
C THR A 74 7.10 -3.56 14.22
N GLY A 75 7.54 -3.37 12.97
CA GLY A 75 8.52 -4.22 12.30
C GLY A 75 8.11 -4.65 10.89
N ILE A 76 8.72 -5.73 10.38
CA ILE A 76 8.39 -6.28 9.06
C ILE A 76 7.02 -6.96 9.14
N ILE A 77 6.13 -6.59 8.21
CA ILE A 77 4.79 -7.18 8.10
C ILE A 77 4.60 -7.85 6.75
N SER A 78 3.71 -8.83 6.71
CA SER A 78 3.34 -9.54 5.49
C SER A 78 2.23 -8.81 4.73
N LEU A 79 2.15 -9.02 3.41
CA LEU A 79 1.03 -8.54 2.57
C LEU A 79 -0.33 -9.02 3.11
N GLU A 80 -0.36 -10.16 3.79
CA GLU A 80 -1.56 -10.70 4.45
C GLU A 80 -2.13 -9.75 5.51
N ILE A 81 -1.28 -9.08 6.28
CA ILE A 81 -1.71 -8.07 7.27
C ILE A 81 -2.30 -6.86 6.55
N VAL A 82 -1.69 -6.42 5.46
CA VAL A 82 -2.22 -5.31 4.64
C VAL A 82 -3.60 -5.68 4.07
N ASN A 83 -3.78 -6.90 3.58
CA ASN A 83 -5.09 -7.37 3.10
C ASN A 83 -6.14 -7.42 4.21
N ASN A 84 -5.78 -7.92 5.40
CA ASN A 84 -6.70 -7.93 6.54
C ASN A 84 -7.12 -6.51 6.93
N LEU A 85 -6.18 -5.55 6.97
CA LEU A 85 -6.51 -4.15 7.24
C LEU A 85 -7.50 -3.60 6.21
N ILE A 86 -7.25 -3.82 4.91
CA ILE A 86 -8.16 -3.39 3.84
C ILE A 86 -9.55 -3.99 4.03
N SER A 87 -9.64 -5.31 4.26
CA SER A 87 -10.93 -5.98 4.50
C SER A 87 -11.67 -5.41 5.70
N THR A 88 -11.00 -5.18 6.83
CA THR A 88 -11.63 -4.57 8.01
C THR A 88 -12.15 -3.17 7.72
N PHE A 89 -11.40 -2.32 7.00
CA PHE A 89 -11.88 -1.00 6.64
C PHE A 89 -13.03 -1.02 5.62
N GLU A 90 -13.03 -1.97 4.67
CA GLU A 90 -14.17 -2.16 3.75
C GLU A 90 -15.42 -2.64 4.50
N GLU A 91 -15.28 -3.53 5.46
CA GLU A 91 -16.38 -4.03 6.30
C GLU A 91 -17.00 -2.89 7.12
N ILE A 92 -16.17 -2.06 7.75
CA ILE A 92 -16.62 -0.86 8.50
C ILE A 92 -17.33 0.15 7.59
N ALA A 93 -16.86 0.32 6.35
CA ALA A 93 -17.49 1.22 5.39
C ALA A 93 -18.88 0.72 4.96
N ILE A 94 -19.03 -0.59 4.78
CA ILE A 94 -20.30 -1.24 4.46
C ILE A 94 -21.27 -1.14 5.65
N GLU A 95 -20.80 -1.46 6.87
CA GLU A 95 -21.62 -1.36 8.09
C GLU A 95 -22.16 0.06 8.31
N ARG A 96 -21.38 1.09 7.95
CA ARG A 96 -21.84 2.48 7.98
C ARG A 96 -22.93 2.77 6.97
N GLU A 97 -22.79 2.28 5.74
CA GLU A 97 -23.80 2.44 4.69
C GLU A 97 -25.11 1.72 5.04
N GLU A 98 -25.03 0.53 5.64
CA GLU A 98 -26.21 -0.19 6.13
C GLU A 98 -26.92 0.57 7.28
N LEU A 99 -26.16 1.19 8.19
CA LEU A 99 -26.72 2.01 9.27
C LEU A 99 -27.39 3.30 8.77
N ASP A 100 -26.78 3.95 7.77
CA ASP A 100 -27.40 5.10 7.09
C ASP A 100 -28.65 4.68 6.32
N ALA A 101 -28.65 3.54 5.62
CA ALA A 101 -29.82 3.02 4.92
C ALA A 101 -30.98 2.67 5.88
N LEU A 102 -30.69 2.06 7.03
CA LEU A 102 -31.67 1.76 8.08
C LEU A 102 -32.29 3.02 8.71
N MET A 103 -31.57 4.14 8.79
CA MET A 103 -32.14 5.41 9.25
C MET A 103 -33.07 6.08 8.24
N PHE A 104 -32.99 5.73 6.95
CA PHE A 104 -33.87 6.27 5.91
C PHE A 104 -35.16 5.46 5.68
N GLU A 105 -35.30 4.27 6.29
CA GLU A 105 -36.50 3.42 6.15
C GLU A 105 -37.56 3.63 7.27
N GLU A 106 -37.31 4.49 8.27
CA GLU A 106 -38.28 4.80 9.36
C GLU A 106 -39.16 6.06 9.13
N GLU A 107 -39.11 6.69 7.94
CA GLU A 107 -40.03 7.76 7.54
C GLU A 107 -40.95 7.33 6.37
N GLU A 108 -41.85 6.37 6.60
CA GLU A 108 -43.11 6.24 5.83
C GLU A 108 -44.32 5.93 6.71
#